data_AF-A0A2S9FXB2-F1
#
_entry.id   AF-A0A2S9FXB2-F1
#
_cell.length_a   1.000
_cell.length_b   1.000
_cell.length_c   1.000
_cell.angle_alpha   90.00
_cell.angle_beta   90.00
_cell.angle_gamma   90.00
#
_symmetry.space_group_name_H-M   'P 1'
#
loop_
_entity.id
_entity.type
_entity.pdbx_description
1 polymer ?
#
loop_
_entity_poly.entity_id
_entity_poly.type
_entity_poly.pdbx_seq_one_letter_code
_entity_poly.pdbx_strand_id
1 'polypeptide(L)'
;VLDVLTVFDAPELADASDGELAILQDARVHFRGQLIGGVVAETAETAREAAALVRTEYIQEPHDAELTADHPGLYTPESVNPSY
;
A
#
# COMPACT_ATOMS: atom_id res chain seq x y z
N VAL A 1 1.41 11.63 20.39
CA VAL A 1 1.53 11.41 18.93
C VAL A 1 2.28 12.60 18.36
N LEU A 2 3.26 12.35 17.50
CA LEU A 2 4.07 13.37 16.86
C LEU A 2 3.57 13.66 15.44
N ASP A 3 3.17 12.62 14.69
CA ASP A 3 2.66 12.78 13.33
C ASP A 3 1.78 11.59 12.90
N VAL A 4 0.95 11.79 11.87
CA VAL A 4 0.17 10.75 11.20
C VAL A 4 0.31 10.94 9.69
N LEU A 5 0.92 9.97 9.04
CA LEU A 5 1.11 9.95 7.59
C LEU A 5 -0.01 9.16 6.94
N THR A 6 -0.64 9.75 5.93
CA THR A 6 -1.62 9.10 5.06
C THR A 6 -1.29 9.40 3.60
N VAL A 7 -1.97 8.78 2.65
CA VAL A 7 -1.87 9.15 1.23
C VAL A 7 -2.08 10.66 0.97
N PHE A 8 -2.87 11.34 1.79
CA PHE A 8 -3.21 12.75 1.57
C PHE A 8 -2.09 13.71 1.95
N ASP A 9 -1.12 13.24 2.73
CA ASP A 9 -0.09 14.07 3.37
C ASP A 9 1.32 13.50 3.21
N ALA A 10 1.44 12.26 2.72
CA ALA A 10 2.72 11.59 2.51
C ALA A 10 3.54 12.31 1.43
N PRO A 11 4.86 12.44 1.60
CA PRO A 11 5.73 12.93 0.55
C PRO A 11 5.67 12.05 -0.71
N GLU A 12 5.80 12.69 -1.86
CA GLU A 12 5.98 11.98 -3.12
C GLU A 12 7.31 11.23 -3.12
N LEU A 13 7.28 9.95 -3.51
CA LEU A 13 8.48 9.17 -3.73
C LEU A 13 9.18 9.65 -5.00
N ALA A 14 10.51 9.72 -4.96
CA ALA A 14 11.31 10.04 -6.14
C ALA A 14 11.19 8.98 -7.24
N ASP A 15 10.89 7.74 -6.86
CA ASP A 15 10.59 6.63 -7.75
C ASP A 15 9.48 5.77 -7.13
N ALA A 16 8.35 5.67 -7.83
CA ALA A 16 7.20 4.84 -7.47
C ALA A 16 6.86 3.84 -8.59
N SER A 17 7.84 3.53 -9.45
CA SER A 17 7.65 2.58 -10.56
C SER A 17 7.49 1.13 -10.08
N ASP A 18 8.06 0.80 -8.94
CA ASP A 18 7.82 -0.46 -8.24
C ASP A 18 6.55 -0.34 -7.38
N GLY A 19 5.48 -0.99 -7.82
CA GLY A 19 4.19 -0.99 -7.13
C GLY A 19 4.24 -1.59 -5.73
N GLU A 20 5.23 -2.45 -5.41
CA GLU A 20 5.40 -2.95 -4.04
C GLU A 20 5.99 -1.89 -3.10
N LEU A 21 6.77 -0.94 -3.66
CA LEU A 21 7.43 0.12 -2.91
C LEU A 21 6.68 1.46 -2.94
N ALA A 22 5.66 1.59 -3.79
CA ALA A 22 4.80 2.77 -3.94
C ALA A 22 3.83 2.99 -2.76
N ILE A 23 4.35 3.01 -1.53
CA ILE A 23 3.58 3.12 -0.29
C ILE A 23 3.02 4.54 -0.13
N LEU A 24 1.72 4.66 0.17
CA LEU A 24 0.97 5.92 0.34
C LEU A 24 1.00 6.86 -0.88
N GLN A 25 1.25 6.34 -2.08
CA GLN A 25 1.31 7.18 -3.29
C GLN A 25 -0.04 7.34 -4.00
N ASP A 26 -1.04 6.53 -3.64
CA ASP A 26 -2.43 6.72 -4.06
C ASP A 26 -3.41 6.23 -2.99
N ALA A 27 -4.69 6.56 -3.19
CA ALA A 27 -5.76 6.32 -2.21
C ALA A 27 -6.45 4.96 -2.39
N ARG A 28 -5.87 4.05 -3.17
CA ARG A 28 -6.38 2.70 -3.42
C ARG A 28 -5.61 1.67 -2.61
N VAL A 29 -6.33 0.64 -2.19
CA VAL A 29 -5.75 -0.55 -1.56
C VAL A 29 -5.75 -1.67 -2.59
N HIS A 30 -4.55 -2.03 -3.05
CA HIS A 30 -4.33 -3.01 -4.12
C HIS A 30 -4.36 -4.45 -3.61
N PHE A 31 -3.98 -4.66 -2.35
CA PHE A 31 -3.95 -5.99 -1.75
C PHE A 31 -4.19 -5.95 -0.24
N ARG A 32 -4.62 -7.09 0.29
CA ARG A 32 -4.82 -7.27 1.74
C ARG A 32 -3.48 -7.17 2.47
N GLY A 33 -3.37 -6.22 3.39
CA GLY A 33 -2.19 -6.00 4.23
C GLY A 33 -1.30 -4.84 3.80
N GLN A 34 -1.63 -4.15 2.70
CA GLN A 34 -0.97 -2.91 2.31
C GLN A 34 -1.07 -1.85 3.42
N LEU A 35 0.02 -1.10 3.63
CA LEU A 35 0.02 0.03 4.55
C LEU A 35 -0.83 1.18 3.98
N ILE A 36 -1.78 1.66 4.77
CA ILE A 36 -2.69 2.77 4.44
C ILE A 36 -2.34 4.07 5.17
N GLY A 37 -1.39 3.99 6.10
CA GLY A 37 -0.86 5.13 6.84
C GLY A 37 0.17 4.69 7.87
N GLY A 38 0.76 5.65 8.56
CA GLY A 38 1.72 5.43 9.64
C GLY A 38 1.56 6.46 10.75
N VAL A 39 1.73 6.03 12.01
CA VAL A 39 1.70 6.93 13.16
C VAL A 39 3.08 7.02 13.78
N VAL A 40 3.56 8.24 13.96
CA VAL A 40 4.84 8.54 14.61
C VAL A 40 4.56 9.03 16.03
N ALA A 41 5.25 8.45 17.00
CA ALA A 41 5.15 8.86 18.41
C ALA A 41 6.48 8.64 19.13
N GLU A 42 6.61 9.20 20.33
CA GLU A 42 7.80 9.03 21.18
C GLU A 42 8.05 7.57 21.58
N THR A 43 7.01 6.73 21.59
CA THR A 43 7.09 5.31 21.93
C THR A 43 6.27 4.45 20.97
N ALA A 44 6.68 3.19 20.81
CA ALA A 44 5.98 2.22 19.98
C ALA A 44 4.59 1.87 20.54
N GLU A 45 4.41 1.90 21.86
CA GLU A 45 3.14 1.70 22.54
C GLU A 45 2.15 2.81 22.16
N THR A 46 2.59 4.07 22.22
CA THR A 46 1.74 5.21 21.87
C THR A 46 1.42 5.22 20.37
N ALA A 47 2.38 4.87 19.52
CA ALA A 47 2.14 4.77 18.08
C ALA A 47 1.09 3.68 17.76
N ARG A 48 1.18 2.50 18.37
CA ARG A 48 0.23 1.40 18.17
C ARG A 48 -1.16 1.73 18.69
N GLU A 49 -1.26 2.31 19.89
CA GLU A 49 -2.55 2.72 20.45
C GLU A 49 -3.22 3.77 19.55
N ALA A 50 -2.48 4.80 19.15
CA ALA A 50 -3.00 5.83 18.26
C ALA A 50 -3.39 5.27 16.88
N ALA A 51 -2.60 4.35 16.31
CA ALA A 51 -2.95 3.67 15.06
C ALA A 51 -4.25 2.87 15.17
N ALA A 52 -4.51 2.23 16.31
CA ALA A 52 -5.74 1.47 16.55
C ALA A 52 -7.00 2.36 16.66
N LEU A 53 -6.84 3.66 16.91
CA LEU A 53 -7.94 4.63 16.95
C LEU A 53 -8.30 5.19 15.57
N VAL A 54 -7.46 4.97 14.55
CA VAL A 54 -7.71 5.41 13.18
C VAL A 54 -8.92 4.68 12.61
N ARG A 55 -9.84 5.44 12.02
CA ARG A 55 -11.01 4.92 11.31
C ARG A 55 -10.84 5.16 9.83
N THR A 56 -11.15 4.15 9.02
CA THR A 56 -11.11 4.25 7.57
C THR A 56 -12.43 3.81 6.96
N GLU A 57 -12.77 4.45 5.85
CA GLU A 57 -13.91 4.10 5.02
C GLU A 57 -13.39 3.69 3.66
N TYR A 58 -13.93 2.60 3.12
CA TYR A 58 -13.54 2.07 1.83
C TYR A 58 -14.74 2.03 0.91
N ILE A 59 -14.52 2.46 -0.33
CA ILE A 59 -15.38 2.10 -1.45
C ILE A 59 -14.88 0.73 -1.92
N GLN A 60 -15.68 -0.32 -1.69
CA GLN A 60 -15.29 -1.67 -2.11
C GLN A 60 -15.40 -1.80 -3.62
N GLU A 61 -14.31 -2.23 -4.24
CA GLU A 61 -14.23 -2.59 -5.66
C GLU A 61 -14.01 -4.11 -5.78
N PRO A 62 -14.41 -4.74 -6.90
CA PRO A 62 -14.06 -6.12 -7.19
C PRO A 62 -12.54 -6.30 -7.18
N HIS A 63 -12.06 -7.34 -6.51
CA HIS A 63 -10.64 -7.72 -6.56
C HIS A 63 -10.41 -8.74 -7.66
N ASP A 64 -9.21 -8.76 -8.20
CA ASP A 64 -8.75 -9.77 -9.14
C ASP A 64 -7.61 -10.57 -8.51
N ALA A 65 -7.90 -11.82 -8.15
CA ALA A 65 -6.95 -12.70 -7.47
C ALA A 65 -6.99 -14.14 -8.00
N GLU A 66 -7.78 -14.38 -9.05
CA GLU A 66 -7.90 -15.70 -9.66
C GLU A 66 -6.89 -15.82 -10.80
N LEU A 67 -6.03 -16.84 -10.72
CA LEU A 67 -5.09 -17.13 -11.79
C LEU A 67 -5.80 -17.88 -12.91
N THR A 68 -6.02 -17.23 -14.05
CA THR A 68 -6.65 -17.81 -15.25
C THR A 68 -5.75 -17.67 -16.49
N ALA A 69 -5.88 -18.60 -17.44
CA ALA A 69 -5.05 -18.64 -18.65
C ALA A 69 -5.46 -17.60 -19.70
N ASP A 70 -6.61 -16.98 -19.54
CA ASP A 70 -7.25 -16.00 -20.42
C ASP A 70 -7.45 -14.63 -19.74
N HIS A 71 -6.77 -14.40 -18.61
CA HIS A 71 -6.87 -13.16 -17.85
C HIS A 71 -6.55 -11.93 -18.73
N PRO A 72 -7.40 -10.87 -18.72
CA PRO A 72 -7.22 -9.72 -19.63
C PRO A 72 -5.94 -8.93 -19.36
N GLY A 73 -5.43 -8.98 -18.13
CA GLY A 73 -4.14 -8.40 -17.72
C GLY A 73 -2.91 -9.28 -17.97
N LEU A 74 -3.02 -10.37 -18.74
CA LEU A 74 -1.86 -11.20 -19.08
C LEU A 74 -0.78 -10.38 -19.78
N TYR A 75 0.44 -10.49 -19.29
CA TYR A 75 1.61 -9.92 -19.93
C TYR A 75 2.73 -10.96 -19.97
N THR A 76 3.61 -10.83 -20.96
CA THR A 76 4.86 -11.61 -20.99
C THR A 76 5.96 -10.75 -20.36
N PRO A 77 6.49 -11.12 -19.18
CA PRO A 77 7.60 -10.38 -18.60
C PRO A 77 8.83 -10.48 -19.51
N GLU A 78 9.65 -9.42 -19.54
CA GLU A 78 10.89 -9.43 -20.32
C GLU A 78 11.89 -10.49 -19.81
N SER A 79 11.85 -10.78 -18.51
CA SER A 79 12.65 -11.83 -17.86
C SER A 79 11.84 -12.50 -16.74
N VAL A 80 11.98 -13.82 -16.60
CA VAL A 80 11.41 -14.58 -15.49
C VAL A 80 12.55 -14.90 -14.52
N ASN A 81 12.43 -14.44 -13.27
CA ASN A 81 13.43 -14.59 -12.21
C ASN A 81 14.72 -13.80 -12.49
N PRO A 82 14.71 -12.45 -12.32
CA PRO A 82 15.92 -11.66 -12.50
C PRO A 82 17.00 -12.17 -11.55
N SER A 83 18.20 -12.35 -12.06
CA SER A 83 19.35 -12.80 -11.29
C SER A 83 19.71 -11.73 -10.25
N TYR A 84 19.25 -11.93 -9.01
CA TYR A 84 19.72 -11.21 -7.82
C TYR A 84 21.08 -11.72 -7.37
#